data_AF-A0A059F4Y4-F1
#
_entry.id   AF-A0A059F4Y4-F1
#
_cell.length_a   1.000
_cell.length_b   1.000
_cell.length_c   1.000
_cell.angle_alpha   90.00
_cell.angle_beta   90.00
_cell.angle_gamma   90.00
#
_symmetry.space_group_name_H-M   'P 1'
#
loop_
_entity.id
_entity.type
_entity.pdbx_description
1 polymer ?
#
loop_
_entity_poly.entity_id
_entity_poly.type
_entity_poly.pdbx_seq_one_letter_code
_entity_poly.pdbx_strand_id
1 'polypeptide(L)'
;MDNLNKKLKFTSTVTDDPFDIFKGRKTPILLMNEKENNSLKIDEDKFINFLKGKEVKITKKTTYTKNKVYKKMRVFSTQPLEIKELVYYKFPFADNIVKENNPYFTLIYDEFIKAFDSVLCNYKNKDYDFFVKINQELIYFGYKISSTIGLKELFKVNDVKFMEEENELIIERNEIFLLVDLLLNLPSDGNFMIPFILSKHEFFYSIIYQVKVKKLPIVQCKDIVNFHYEINNYFIGSDYSELFNYDIKLFD
;
A
#
# COMPACT_ATOMS: atom_id res chain seq x y z
N MET A 1 -1.07 52.29 -51.15
CA MET A 1 -1.47 51.30 -52.16
C MET A 1 -0.77 49.98 -51.83
N ASP A 2 -1.60 49.04 -51.39
CA ASP A 2 -1.59 47.61 -51.72
C ASP A 2 -0.41 46.71 -51.34
N ASN A 3 -0.61 46.08 -50.17
CA ASN A 3 -0.49 44.64 -49.90
C ASN A 3 -0.31 43.70 -51.10
N LEU A 4 0.66 42.78 -50.99
CA LEU A 4 0.57 41.46 -51.62
C LEU A 4 1.43 40.42 -50.85
N ASN A 5 0.96 40.04 -49.67
CA ASN A 5 1.28 38.75 -49.07
C ASN A 5 0.60 37.65 -49.91
N LYS A 6 1.37 37.02 -50.80
CA LYS A 6 0.92 35.83 -51.54
C LYS A 6 0.80 34.63 -50.59
N LYS A 7 -0.42 34.34 -50.12
CA LYS A 7 -0.77 33.02 -49.56
C LYS A 7 -0.93 32.03 -50.70
N LEU A 8 -0.05 31.02 -50.75
CA LEU A 8 -0.22 29.83 -51.57
C LEU A 8 -1.50 29.09 -51.14
N LYS A 9 -2.46 28.94 -52.05
CA LYS A 9 -3.61 28.05 -51.89
C LYS A 9 -3.29 26.74 -52.61
N PHE A 10 -3.11 25.66 -51.86
CA PHE A 10 -3.10 24.32 -52.43
C PHE A 10 -4.55 23.83 -52.54
N THR A 11 -5.01 23.64 -53.78
CA THR A 11 -6.19 22.83 -54.10
C THR A 11 -5.71 21.60 -54.84
N SER A 12 -5.50 20.49 -54.14
CA SER A 12 -5.34 19.19 -54.79
C SER A 12 -6.69 18.48 -54.78
N THR A 13 -7.36 18.47 -55.92
CA THR A 13 -8.36 17.46 -56.26
C THR A 13 -7.66 16.34 -57.00
N VAL A 14 -7.69 15.12 -56.44
CA VAL A 14 -7.52 13.90 -57.22
C VAL A 14 -8.64 12.98 -56.77
N THR A 15 -9.54 12.70 -57.71
CA THR A 15 -10.67 11.77 -57.59
C THR A 15 -10.51 10.76 -58.71
N ASP A 16 -10.16 9.52 -58.37
CA ASP A 16 -10.13 8.37 -59.29
C ASP A 16 -10.82 7.14 -58.66
N ASP A 17 -11.74 7.37 -57.72
CA ASP A 17 -12.55 6.30 -57.11
C ASP A 17 -14.01 6.41 -57.61
N PRO A 18 -14.56 5.37 -58.26
CA PRO A 18 -15.91 5.39 -58.84
C PRO A 18 -17.04 5.32 -57.80
N PHE A 19 -16.77 5.28 -56.50
CA PHE A 19 -17.77 5.38 -55.42
C PHE A 19 -17.85 6.78 -54.78
N ASP A 20 -17.61 7.81 -55.59
CA ASP A 20 -17.81 9.24 -55.30
C ASP A 20 -19.31 9.62 -55.15
N ILE A 21 -19.99 9.06 -54.14
CA ILE A 21 -21.44 9.28 -53.89
C ILE A 21 -21.69 10.41 -52.87
N PHE A 22 -20.66 10.95 -52.21
CA PHE A 22 -20.83 12.12 -51.34
C PHE A 22 -20.27 13.40 -51.96
N LYS A 23 -20.70 13.68 -53.19
CA LYS A 23 -20.76 15.05 -53.69
C LYS A 23 -21.70 15.87 -52.82
N GLY A 24 -21.12 16.83 -52.10
CA GLY A 24 -21.85 17.99 -51.61
C GLY A 24 -21.94 18.10 -50.10
N ARG A 25 -20.87 18.66 -49.50
CA ARG A 25 -20.97 19.78 -48.54
C ARG A 25 -19.58 20.37 -48.37
N LYS A 26 -19.36 21.52 -49.00
CA LYS A 26 -18.23 22.39 -48.66
C LYS A 26 -18.54 23.02 -47.31
N THR A 27 -18.11 22.41 -46.20
CA THR A 27 -17.97 23.15 -44.95
C THR A 27 -16.72 24.01 -45.05
N PRO A 28 -16.81 25.34 -45.07
CA PRO A 28 -15.63 26.17 -44.93
C PRO A 28 -15.03 25.88 -43.55
N ILE A 29 -13.79 25.39 -43.53
CA ILE A 29 -12.98 25.40 -42.31
C ILE A 29 -12.78 26.86 -41.97
N LEU A 30 -13.51 27.34 -40.97
CA LEU A 30 -13.19 28.59 -40.29
C LEU A 30 -11.85 28.36 -39.61
N LEU A 31 -10.77 28.83 -40.25
CA LEU A 31 -9.51 29.08 -39.57
C LEU A 31 -9.83 30.10 -38.47
N MET A 32 -9.96 29.62 -37.23
CA MET A 32 -9.95 30.48 -36.07
C MET A 32 -8.69 31.33 -36.18
N ASN A 33 -8.86 32.66 -36.18
CA ASN A 33 -7.74 33.58 -36.05
C ASN A 33 -6.90 33.10 -34.86
N GLU A 34 -5.62 32.83 -35.11
CA GLU A 34 -4.63 32.58 -34.06
C GLU A 34 -4.74 33.74 -33.08
N LYS A 35 -5.36 33.49 -31.92
CA LYS A 35 -5.24 34.40 -30.80
C LYS A 35 -3.75 34.48 -30.50
N GLU A 36 -3.26 35.72 -30.51
CA GLU A 36 -1.89 36.09 -30.20
C GLU A 36 -1.31 35.17 -29.13
N ASN A 37 -0.15 34.59 -29.46
CA ASN A 37 0.69 33.86 -28.52
C ASN A 37 0.93 34.74 -27.30
N ASN A 38 0.10 34.57 -26.27
CA ASN A 38 0.49 34.87 -24.91
C ASN A 38 1.61 33.88 -24.60
N SER A 39 2.85 34.28 -24.88
CA SER A 39 4.02 33.64 -24.31
C SER A 39 3.80 33.64 -22.80
N LEU A 40 3.41 32.50 -22.25
CA LEU A 40 3.37 32.26 -20.83
C LEU A 40 4.81 32.45 -20.36
N LYS A 41 5.15 33.67 -19.91
CA LYS A 41 6.39 33.93 -19.21
C LYS A 41 6.30 33.15 -17.91
N ILE A 42 6.91 31.96 -17.93
CA ILE A 42 7.13 31.20 -16.71
C ILE A 42 8.07 32.06 -15.87
N ASP A 43 7.57 32.49 -14.72
CA ASP A 43 8.34 33.20 -13.71
C ASP A 43 9.42 32.23 -13.20
N GLU A 44 10.64 32.38 -13.72
CA GLU A 44 11.78 31.49 -13.46
C GLU A 44 12.09 31.44 -11.96
N ASP A 45 11.88 32.53 -11.22
CA ASP A 45 12.08 32.54 -9.77
C ASP A 45 11.02 31.70 -9.05
N LYS A 46 9.75 31.75 -9.49
CA LYS A 46 8.71 30.84 -8.97
C LYS A 46 8.95 29.39 -9.37
N PHE A 47 9.44 29.15 -10.58
CA PHE A 47 9.76 27.79 -11.05
C PHE A 47 10.96 27.21 -10.29
N ILE A 48 12.02 28.01 -10.09
CA ILE A 48 13.18 27.62 -9.30
C ILE A 48 12.79 27.44 -7.83
N ASN A 49 11.93 28.29 -7.26
CA ASN A 49 11.45 28.11 -5.89
C ASN A 49 10.50 26.91 -5.74
N PHE A 50 9.76 26.54 -6.80
CA PHE A 50 9.00 25.30 -6.85
C PHE A 50 9.93 24.08 -6.91
N LEU A 51 10.98 24.13 -7.73
CA LEU A 51 11.98 23.07 -7.87
C LEU A 51 12.89 22.90 -6.65
N LYS A 52 13.21 24.01 -5.95
CA LYS A 52 14.08 23.98 -4.77
C LYS A 52 13.52 23.15 -3.63
N GLY A 53 12.23 22.81 -3.67
CA GLY A 53 11.55 22.06 -2.61
C GLY A 53 11.52 22.89 -1.33
N LYS A 54 10.40 22.90 -0.62
CA LYS A 54 10.45 23.38 0.76
C LYS A 54 11.40 22.43 1.51
N GLU A 55 12.44 22.96 2.14
CA GLU A 55 13.20 22.26 3.18
C GLU A 55 12.22 21.96 4.31
N VAL A 56 11.51 20.84 4.18
CA VAL A 56 10.74 20.29 5.27
C VAL A 56 11.81 19.73 6.21
N LYS A 57 12.11 20.49 7.27
CA LYS A 57 12.73 19.90 8.45
C LYS A 57 11.79 18.78 8.88
N ILE A 58 12.14 17.53 8.57
CA ILE A 58 11.40 16.34 8.98
C ILE A 58 11.64 16.19 10.48
N THR A 59 10.96 17.01 11.27
CA THR A 59 10.94 16.89 12.73
C THR A 59 9.83 15.92 13.08
N LYS A 60 9.99 14.65 12.72
CA LYS A 60 9.22 13.55 13.33
C LYS A 60 10.13 12.34 13.41
N LYS A 61 10.67 12.09 14.61
CA LYS A 61 10.93 10.70 15.03
C LYS A 61 9.56 10.04 15.07
N THR A 62 9.12 9.50 13.94
CA THR A 62 7.98 8.58 13.94
C THR A 62 8.36 7.44 14.87
N THR A 63 7.61 7.24 15.94
CA THR A 63 7.80 6.10 16.83
C THR A 63 7.41 4.87 16.03
N TYR A 64 8.42 4.16 15.52
CA TYR A 64 8.20 2.92 14.78
C TYR A 64 8.05 1.76 15.76
N THR A 65 7.03 0.94 15.57
CA THR A 65 6.77 -0.23 16.41
C THR A 65 7.26 -1.49 15.71
N LYS A 66 8.12 -2.25 16.39
CA LYS A 66 8.67 -3.50 15.85
C LYS A 66 7.58 -4.57 15.67
N ASN A 67 6.51 -4.52 16.45
CA ASN A 67 5.42 -5.49 16.43
C ASN A 67 4.28 -5.09 15.48
N LYS A 68 4.62 -4.49 14.34
CA LYS A 68 3.65 -4.12 13.29
C LYS A 68 3.97 -4.84 11.98
N VAL A 69 2.94 -5.13 11.21
CA VAL A 69 3.02 -5.62 9.84
C VAL A 69 2.91 -4.43 8.90
N TYR A 70 3.88 -4.27 8.01
CA TYR A 70 3.97 -3.18 7.05
C TYR A 70 3.83 -3.72 5.63
N LYS A 71 3.25 -2.93 4.70
CA LYS A 71 3.13 -3.33 3.29
C LYS A 71 4.35 -2.97 2.46
N LYS A 72 5.02 -1.89 2.82
CA LYS A 72 6.15 -1.34 2.06
C LYS A 72 7.01 -0.41 2.91
N MET A 73 8.32 -0.47 2.70
CA MET A 73 9.30 0.41 3.33
C MET A 73 10.30 0.92 2.29
N ARG A 74 10.61 2.20 2.35
CA ARG A 74 11.76 2.78 1.68
C ARG A 74 12.83 3.09 2.71
N VAL A 75 14.05 2.68 2.42
CA VAL A 75 15.22 2.89 3.27
C VAL A 75 16.24 3.72 2.52
N PHE A 76 16.74 4.77 3.18
CA PHE A 76 17.75 5.69 2.68
C PHE A 76 19.00 5.53 3.55
N SER A 77 20.15 5.31 2.90
CA SER A 77 21.42 5.09 3.59
C SER A 77 22.57 5.75 2.83
N THR A 78 23.58 6.21 3.56
CA THR A 78 24.86 6.68 2.99
C THR A 78 25.84 5.55 2.72
N GLN A 79 25.49 4.32 3.12
CA GLN A 79 26.29 3.11 2.94
C GLN A 79 25.47 2.02 2.25
N PRO A 80 26.11 1.13 1.46
CA PRO A 80 25.42 -0.01 0.88
C PRO A 80 24.94 -0.94 1.99
N LEU A 81 23.66 -1.32 1.91
CA LEU A 81 23.03 -2.28 2.82
C LEU A 81 22.82 -3.62 2.14
N GLU A 82 22.99 -4.69 2.90
CA GLU A 82 22.55 -6.04 2.57
C GLU A 82 21.24 -6.32 3.29
N ILE A 83 20.13 -6.34 2.55
CA ILE A 83 18.80 -6.57 3.10
C ILE A 83 18.34 -7.95 2.66
N LYS A 84 18.04 -8.82 3.62
CA LYS A 84 17.56 -10.18 3.35
C LYS A 84 16.13 -10.14 2.85
N GLU A 85 15.84 -10.95 1.84
CA GLU A 85 14.47 -11.28 1.45
C GLU A 85 13.96 -12.40 2.35
N LEU A 86 12.76 -12.24 2.90
CA LEU A 86 12.13 -13.22 3.79
C LEU A 86 10.85 -13.78 3.17
N VAL A 87 10.57 -15.04 3.49
CA VAL A 87 9.37 -15.74 3.06
C VAL A 87 8.39 -15.80 4.22
N TYR A 88 7.14 -15.49 3.92
CA TYR A 88 5.99 -15.61 4.80
C TYR A 88 4.89 -16.43 4.14
N TYR A 89 3.91 -16.81 4.93
CA TYR A 89 2.68 -17.47 4.53
C TYR A 89 1.52 -16.55 4.88
N LYS A 90 0.64 -16.31 3.91
CA LYS A 90 -0.54 -15.46 4.10
C LYS A 90 -1.81 -16.13 3.61
N PHE A 91 -2.95 -15.65 4.10
CA PHE A 91 -4.24 -16.01 3.51
C PHE A 91 -4.27 -15.60 2.01
N PRO A 92 -4.86 -16.40 1.09
CA PRO A 92 -4.64 -16.23 -0.36
C PRO A 92 -5.20 -14.92 -0.90
N PHE A 93 -6.11 -14.32 -0.15
CA PHE A 93 -6.87 -13.15 -0.55
C PHE A 93 -6.19 -11.83 -0.16
N ALA A 94 -6.75 -10.73 -0.65
CA ALA A 94 -6.34 -9.39 -0.27
C ALA A 94 -6.78 -9.06 1.17
N ASP A 95 -6.10 -8.11 1.82
CA ASP A 95 -6.37 -7.73 3.22
C ASP A 95 -7.54 -6.75 3.38
N ASN A 96 -8.29 -6.51 2.32
CA ASN A 96 -9.36 -5.51 2.23
C ASN A 96 -10.64 -6.09 1.60
N ILE A 97 -10.91 -7.38 1.80
CA ILE A 97 -12.17 -7.99 1.37
C ILE A 97 -13.28 -7.56 2.31
N VAL A 98 -14.11 -6.63 1.83
CA VAL A 98 -15.28 -6.13 2.53
C VAL A 98 -16.44 -7.10 2.36
N LYS A 99 -17.32 -7.15 3.37
CA LYS A 99 -18.57 -7.89 3.33
C LYS A 99 -19.43 -7.44 2.16
N GLU A 100 -19.73 -8.40 1.30
CA GLU A 100 -20.65 -8.25 0.19
C GLU A 100 -21.76 -9.30 0.32
N ASN A 101 -22.98 -8.95 -0.08
CA ASN A 101 -24.11 -9.88 -0.12
C ASN A 101 -24.01 -10.79 -1.35
N ASN A 102 -22.94 -11.59 -1.42
CA ASN A 102 -22.69 -12.51 -2.51
C ASN A 102 -22.18 -13.86 -1.96
N PRO A 103 -22.37 -14.97 -2.72
CA PRO A 103 -21.94 -16.29 -2.28
C PRO A 103 -20.41 -16.43 -2.19
N TYR A 104 -19.65 -15.66 -2.98
CA TYR A 104 -18.19 -15.70 -2.94
C TYR A 104 -17.64 -15.23 -1.61
N PHE A 105 -18.21 -14.18 -1.01
CA PHE A 105 -17.81 -13.70 0.30
C PHE A 105 -17.96 -14.79 1.36
N THR A 106 -19.08 -15.51 1.34
CA THR A 106 -19.35 -16.62 2.27
C THR A 106 -18.32 -17.73 2.10
N LEU A 107 -18.01 -18.11 0.86
CA LEU A 107 -16.98 -19.12 0.57
C LEU A 107 -15.59 -18.68 1.06
N ILE A 108 -15.20 -17.43 0.82
CA ILE A 108 -13.91 -16.89 1.29
C ILE A 108 -13.88 -16.86 2.82
N TYR A 109 -15.00 -16.52 3.47
CA TYR A 109 -15.09 -16.54 4.93
C TYR A 109 -14.97 -17.95 5.51
N ASP A 110 -15.59 -18.94 4.89
CA ASP A 110 -15.45 -20.35 5.29
C ASP A 110 -14.00 -20.85 5.13
N GLU A 111 -13.30 -20.42 4.07
CA GLU A 111 -11.87 -20.68 3.89
C GLU A 111 -11.02 -19.97 4.95
N PHE A 112 -11.38 -18.74 5.32
CA PHE A 112 -10.73 -18.00 6.41
C PHE A 112 -10.88 -18.74 7.73
N ILE A 113 -12.07 -19.24 8.09
CA ILE A 113 -12.29 -19.99 9.33
C ILE A 113 -11.35 -21.20 9.40
N LYS A 114 -11.23 -21.96 8.30
CA LYS A 114 -10.33 -23.13 8.22
C LYS A 114 -8.86 -22.73 8.29
N ALA A 115 -8.48 -21.63 7.65
CA ALA A 115 -7.12 -21.10 7.72
C ALA A 115 -6.77 -20.63 9.15
N PHE A 116 -7.71 -19.95 9.81
CA PHE A 116 -7.58 -19.47 11.18
C PHE A 116 -7.45 -20.61 12.18
N ASP A 117 -8.30 -21.63 12.08
CA ASP A 117 -8.19 -22.84 12.89
C ASP A 117 -6.83 -23.53 12.70
N SER A 118 -6.33 -23.59 11.46
CA SER A 118 -5.01 -24.16 11.18
C SER A 118 -3.86 -23.37 11.82
N VAL A 119 -3.85 -22.03 11.77
CA VAL A 119 -2.80 -21.24 12.45
C VAL A 119 -2.93 -21.32 13.97
N LEU A 120 -4.15 -21.34 14.50
CA LEU A 120 -4.38 -21.48 15.94
C LEU A 120 -3.93 -22.85 16.45
N CYS A 121 -4.16 -23.91 15.67
CA CYS A 121 -3.66 -25.27 15.95
C CYS A 121 -2.12 -25.32 15.93
N ASN A 122 -1.48 -24.70 14.94
CA ASN A 122 -0.03 -24.58 14.88
C ASN A 122 0.53 -23.79 16.09
N TYR A 123 -0.10 -22.68 16.46
CA TYR A 123 0.26 -21.90 17.64
C TYR A 123 0.18 -22.73 18.93
N LYS A 124 -0.93 -23.45 19.15
CA LYS A 124 -1.14 -24.26 20.37
C LYS A 124 -0.22 -25.47 20.46
N ASN A 125 0.09 -26.12 19.33
CA ASN A 125 0.78 -27.41 19.32
C ASN A 125 2.27 -27.32 19.00
N LYS A 126 2.73 -26.22 18.38
CA LYS A 126 4.11 -26.06 17.89
C LYS A 126 4.75 -24.74 18.32
N ASP A 127 4.05 -23.91 19.09
CA ASP A 127 4.49 -22.56 19.48
C ASP A 127 4.83 -21.69 18.26
N TYR A 128 4.10 -21.86 17.16
CA TYR A 128 4.28 -21.09 15.95
C TYR A 128 3.51 -19.78 16.01
N ASP A 129 4.26 -18.68 16.03
CA ASP A 129 3.69 -17.34 16.08
C ASP A 129 2.98 -16.95 14.77
N PHE A 130 1.96 -16.11 14.90
CA PHE A 130 1.28 -15.53 13.75
C PHE A 130 0.63 -14.18 14.09
N PHE A 131 0.25 -13.46 13.05
CA PHE A 131 -0.43 -12.16 13.14
C PHE A 131 -1.80 -12.25 12.48
N VAL A 132 -2.77 -11.57 13.09
CA VAL A 132 -4.08 -11.32 12.51
C VAL A 132 -4.26 -9.82 12.37
N LYS A 133 -4.57 -9.38 11.16
CA LYS A 133 -4.83 -7.98 10.84
C LYS A 133 -6.34 -7.77 10.71
N ILE A 134 -6.86 -6.79 11.43
CA ILE A 134 -8.25 -6.33 11.35
C ILE A 134 -8.19 -4.85 10.95
N ASN A 135 -8.66 -4.51 9.76
CA ASN A 135 -8.55 -3.14 9.22
C ASN A 135 -7.09 -2.66 9.19
N GLN A 136 -6.73 -1.68 10.01
CA GLN A 136 -5.35 -1.16 10.15
C GLN A 136 -4.64 -1.69 11.42
N GLU A 137 -5.37 -2.42 12.24
CA GLU A 137 -4.92 -2.89 13.54
C GLU A 137 -4.44 -4.34 13.47
N LEU A 138 -3.60 -4.73 14.42
CA LEU A 138 -2.95 -6.04 14.44
C LEU A 138 -3.05 -6.69 15.80
N ILE A 139 -3.23 -7.99 15.78
CA ILE A 139 -3.12 -8.89 16.92
C ILE A 139 -1.97 -9.84 16.64
N TYR A 140 -1.03 -9.91 17.56
CA TYR A 140 0.09 -10.83 17.56
C TYR A 140 -0.21 -11.99 18.51
N PHE A 141 -0.22 -13.21 17.95
CA PHE A 141 -0.29 -14.45 18.70
C PHE A 141 1.12 -15.01 18.82
N GLY A 142 1.78 -14.73 19.94
CA GLY A 142 3.07 -15.33 20.28
C GLY A 142 3.17 -15.70 21.75
N TYR A 143 4.38 -15.60 22.31
CA TYR A 143 4.62 -15.91 23.73
C TYR A 143 3.68 -15.13 24.68
N LYS A 144 3.50 -13.84 24.38
CA LYS A 144 2.41 -13.00 24.88
C LYS A 144 1.49 -12.65 23.72
N ILE A 145 0.18 -12.66 23.97
CA ILE A 145 -0.79 -12.16 22.99
C ILE A 145 -0.83 -10.65 23.18
N SER A 146 -0.52 -9.90 22.12
CA SER A 146 -0.60 -8.45 22.15
C SER A 146 -1.33 -7.89 20.94
N SER A 147 -1.79 -6.66 21.05
CA SER A 147 -2.53 -5.96 20.00
C SER A 147 -2.14 -4.49 19.96
N THR A 148 -2.33 -3.87 18.80
CA THR A 148 -2.29 -2.40 18.70
C THR A 148 -3.44 -1.76 19.48
N ILE A 149 -3.22 -0.52 19.94
CA ILE A 149 -4.18 0.24 20.78
C ILE A 149 -5.53 0.46 20.08
N GLY A 150 -5.60 0.50 18.75
CA GLY A 150 -6.85 0.77 18.05
C GLY A 150 -7.94 -0.28 18.25
N LEU A 151 -7.61 -1.49 18.74
CA LEU A 151 -8.60 -2.51 19.09
C LEU A 151 -9.16 -2.38 20.52
N LYS A 152 -8.73 -1.38 21.29
CA LYS A 152 -9.13 -1.19 22.70
C LYS A 152 -10.64 -1.19 22.89
N GLU A 153 -11.36 -0.42 22.09
CA GLU A 153 -12.83 -0.33 22.20
C GLU A 153 -13.51 -1.62 21.72
N LEU A 154 -12.96 -2.29 20.69
CA LEU A 154 -13.48 -3.60 20.26
C LEU A 154 -13.36 -4.64 21.37
N PHE A 155 -12.22 -4.69 22.07
CA PHE A 155 -12.02 -5.61 23.19
C PHE A 155 -12.92 -5.31 24.37
N LYS A 156 -13.10 -4.03 24.73
CA LYS A 156 -14.03 -3.63 25.80
C LYS A 156 -15.48 -4.04 25.51
N VAL A 157 -15.95 -3.82 24.28
CA VAL A 157 -17.33 -4.15 23.88
C VAL A 157 -17.60 -5.66 23.93
N ASN A 158 -16.56 -6.47 23.76
CA ASN A 158 -16.64 -7.93 23.76
C ASN A 158 -16.07 -8.55 25.04
N ASP A 159 -15.94 -7.76 26.12
CA ASP A 159 -15.48 -8.19 27.44
C ASP A 159 -14.12 -8.92 27.46
N VAL A 160 -13.26 -8.68 26.47
CA VAL A 160 -11.89 -9.22 26.42
C VAL A 160 -11.01 -8.40 27.36
N LYS A 161 -10.42 -9.04 28.37
CA LYS A 161 -9.52 -8.34 29.31
C LYS A 161 -8.13 -8.14 28.72
N PHE A 162 -7.57 -6.96 28.97
CA PHE A 162 -6.22 -6.59 28.56
C PHE A 162 -5.58 -5.60 29.54
N MET A 163 -4.25 -5.57 29.53
CA MET A 163 -3.42 -4.55 30.18
C MET A 163 -2.84 -3.62 29.10
N GLU A 164 -2.76 -2.33 29.38
CA GLU A 164 -2.14 -1.37 28.47
C GLU A 164 -0.67 -1.17 28.86
N GLU A 165 0.25 -1.53 27.97
CA GLU A 165 1.70 -1.38 28.15
C GLU A 165 2.27 -0.55 26.99
N GLU A 166 2.78 0.66 27.30
CA GLU A 166 3.33 1.62 26.32
C GLU A 166 2.37 1.93 25.15
N ASN A 167 2.55 1.25 24.02
CA ASN A 167 1.79 1.43 22.78
C ASN A 167 1.04 0.14 22.36
N GLU A 168 0.87 -0.81 23.27
CA GLU A 168 0.26 -2.12 23.02
C GLU A 168 -0.77 -2.49 24.09
N LEU A 169 -1.73 -3.34 23.70
CA LEU A 169 -2.67 -3.99 24.59
C LEU A 169 -2.22 -5.44 24.77
N ILE A 170 -1.83 -5.80 25.98
CA ILE A 170 -1.44 -7.17 26.35
C ILE A 170 -2.68 -7.93 26.80
N ILE A 171 -3.02 -8.98 26.07
CA ILE A 171 -4.20 -9.81 26.34
C ILE A 171 -3.79 -10.96 27.26
N GLU A 172 -4.55 -11.18 28.33
CA GLU A 172 -4.26 -12.28 29.25
C GLU A 172 -4.50 -13.64 28.59
N ARG A 173 -3.71 -14.66 28.93
CA ARG A 173 -3.80 -15.98 28.27
C ARG A 173 -5.17 -16.66 28.43
N ASN A 174 -5.86 -16.45 29.55
CA ASN A 174 -7.22 -16.93 29.80
C ASN A 174 -8.26 -16.37 28.82
N GLU A 175 -7.98 -15.20 28.23
CA GLU A 175 -8.91 -14.49 27.35
C GLU A 175 -8.80 -14.97 25.89
N ILE A 176 -7.89 -15.92 25.59
CA ILE A 176 -7.69 -16.42 24.23
C ILE A 176 -8.99 -16.97 23.61
N PHE A 177 -9.86 -17.60 24.41
CA PHE A 177 -11.13 -18.14 23.92
C PHE A 177 -12.10 -17.04 23.50
N LEU A 178 -12.20 -15.96 24.29
CA LEU A 178 -13.03 -14.80 23.95
C LEU A 178 -12.45 -14.05 22.74
N LEU A 179 -11.13 -13.94 22.63
CA LEU A 179 -10.47 -13.34 21.48
C LEU A 179 -10.70 -14.16 20.20
N VAL A 180 -10.62 -15.49 20.29
CA VAL A 180 -10.90 -16.39 19.17
C VAL A 180 -12.36 -16.30 18.75
N ASP A 181 -13.28 -16.30 19.72
CA ASP A 181 -14.72 -16.14 19.46
C ASP A 181 -15.00 -14.79 18.78
N LEU A 182 -14.41 -13.71 19.30
CA LEU A 182 -14.47 -12.39 18.70
C LEU A 182 -14.00 -12.40 17.23
N LEU A 183 -12.84 -13.00 16.95
CA LEU A 183 -12.28 -13.05 15.59
C LEU A 183 -13.13 -13.84 14.60
N LEU A 184 -13.80 -14.89 15.08
CA LEU A 184 -14.70 -15.74 14.29
C LEU A 184 -16.12 -15.16 14.16
N ASN A 185 -16.49 -14.24 15.04
CA ASN A 185 -17.83 -13.65 15.14
C ASN A 185 -17.81 -12.13 15.10
N LEU A 186 -16.81 -11.53 14.45
CA LEU A 186 -16.68 -10.07 14.34
C LEU A 186 -18.01 -9.47 13.85
N PRO A 187 -18.49 -8.38 14.50
CA PRO A 187 -19.80 -7.82 14.20
C PRO A 187 -19.90 -7.47 12.73
N SER A 188 -20.89 -8.08 12.07
CA SER A 188 -21.00 -8.11 10.61
C SER A 188 -21.68 -6.86 10.05
N ASP A 189 -21.21 -5.69 10.47
CA ASP A 189 -21.66 -4.41 9.94
C ASP A 189 -21.27 -4.26 8.45
N GLY A 190 -21.78 -3.22 7.80
CA GLY A 190 -21.57 -2.99 6.36
C GLY A 190 -20.11 -2.76 5.96
N ASN A 191 -19.22 -2.56 6.94
CA ASN A 191 -17.79 -2.32 6.74
C ASN A 191 -16.92 -3.50 7.20
N PHE A 192 -17.54 -4.62 7.59
CA PHE A 192 -16.82 -5.80 8.02
C PHE A 192 -15.82 -6.25 6.94
N MET A 193 -14.55 -6.39 7.33
CA MET A 193 -13.50 -6.94 6.48
C MET A 193 -13.03 -8.27 7.05
N ILE A 194 -12.86 -9.27 6.18
CA ILE A 194 -12.31 -10.56 6.59
C ILE A 194 -10.90 -10.33 7.16
N PRO A 195 -10.61 -10.79 8.39
CA PRO A 195 -9.28 -10.62 8.97
C PRO A 195 -8.20 -11.29 8.12
N PHE A 196 -7.04 -10.64 8.04
CA PHE A 196 -5.92 -11.13 7.25
C PHE A 196 -4.89 -11.83 8.14
N ILE A 197 -4.50 -13.05 7.76
CA ILE A 197 -3.55 -13.87 8.51
C ILE A 197 -2.17 -13.78 7.86
N LEU A 198 -1.13 -13.56 8.67
CA LEU A 198 0.28 -13.62 8.27
C LEU A 198 1.09 -14.46 9.27
N SER A 199 1.89 -15.40 8.78
CA SER A 199 2.79 -16.21 9.61
C SER A 199 4.12 -16.46 8.90
N LYS A 200 5.15 -16.82 9.68
CA LYS A 200 6.42 -17.36 9.17
C LYS A 200 6.32 -18.84 8.81
N HIS A 201 5.26 -19.51 9.26
CA HIS A 201 5.07 -20.94 9.11
C HIS A 201 3.85 -21.22 8.22
N GLU A 202 3.92 -22.34 7.49
CA GLU A 202 2.83 -22.78 6.63
C GLU A 202 1.57 -23.16 7.42
N PHE A 203 0.41 -22.82 6.86
CA PHE A 203 -0.90 -23.19 7.38
C PHE A 203 -1.87 -23.53 6.24
N PHE A 204 -3.01 -24.14 6.59
CA PHE A 204 -4.00 -24.54 5.61
C PHE A 204 -4.59 -23.34 4.85
N TYR A 205 -4.78 -23.48 3.53
CA TYR A 205 -5.11 -22.38 2.63
C TYR A 205 -4.12 -21.20 2.62
N SER A 206 -2.89 -21.37 3.13
CA SER A 206 -1.87 -20.32 2.96
C SER A 206 -1.30 -20.33 1.55
N ILE A 207 -0.83 -19.16 1.11
CA ILE A 207 0.05 -19.03 -0.05
C ILE A 207 1.42 -18.51 0.40
N ILE A 208 2.45 -19.01 -0.26
CA ILE A 208 3.82 -18.52 -0.08
C ILE A 208 3.90 -17.10 -0.61
N TYR A 209 4.52 -16.24 0.18
CA TYR A 209 4.62 -14.83 -0.10
C TYR A 209 5.99 -14.30 0.31
N GLN A 210 6.78 -13.84 -0.68
CA GLN A 210 8.14 -13.38 -0.48
C GLN A 210 8.21 -11.86 -0.45
N VAL A 211 8.89 -11.33 0.57
CA VAL A 211 9.28 -9.93 0.63
C VAL A 211 10.38 -9.67 -0.40
N LYS A 212 10.14 -8.67 -1.25
CA LYS A 212 11.07 -8.33 -2.33
C LYS A 212 11.82 -7.06 -2.00
N VAL A 213 13.13 -7.10 -2.14
CA VAL A 213 14.00 -5.94 -1.96
C VAL A 213 14.43 -5.44 -3.34
N LYS A 214 14.03 -4.21 -3.65
CA LYS A 214 14.45 -3.53 -4.89
C LYS A 214 15.46 -2.44 -4.56
N LYS A 215 16.69 -2.60 -5.05
CA LYS A 215 17.67 -1.51 -5.04
C LYS A 215 17.28 -0.47 -6.09
N LEU A 216 17.12 0.78 -5.66
CA LEU A 216 16.81 1.92 -6.53
C LEU A 216 18.11 2.58 -7.01
N PRO A 217 18.06 3.44 -8.04
CA PRO A 217 19.24 4.15 -8.54
C PRO A 217 19.93 4.92 -7.42
N ILE A 218 21.26 4.83 -7.41
CA ILE A 218 22.12 5.57 -6.48
C ILE A 218 22.09 7.05 -6.86
N VAL A 219 21.94 7.92 -5.87
CA VAL A 219 21.93 9.37 -6.08
C VAL A 219 23.17 9.96 -5.41
N GLN A 220 24.02 10.61 -6.20
CA GLN A 220 25.16 11.36 -5.69
C GLN A 220 24.80 12.84 -5.58
N CYS A 221 24.90 13.39 -4.36
CA CYS A 221 24.72 14.81 -4.08
C CYS A 221 26.03 15.35 -3.50
N LYS A 222 26.80 16.08 -4.32
CA LYS A 222 28.15 16.56 -3.97
C LYS A 222 29.07 15.37 -3.60
N ASP A 223 29.53 15.32 -2.36
CA ASP A 223 30.45 14.30 -1.84
C ASP A 223 29.73 13.14 -1.12
N ILE A 224 28.39 13.15 -1.11
CA ILE A 224 27.58 12.13 -0.42
C ILE A 224 26.90 11.24 -1.46
N VAL A 225 27.15 9.93 -1.35
CA VAL A 225 26.47 8.89 -2.12
C VAL A 225 25.30 8.37 -1.30
N ASN A 226 24.09 8.44 -1.85
CA ASN A 226 22.88 7.94 -1.21
C ASN A 226 22.39 6.67 -1.93
N PHE A 227 22.24 5.61 -1.15
CA PHE A 227 21.68 4.33 -1.54
C PHE A 227 20.22 4.27 -1.12
N HIS A 228 19.36 3.89 -2.05
CA HIS A 228 17.93 3.83 -1.85
C HIS A 228 17.44 2.39 -2.06
N TYR A 229 16.64 1.89 -1.11
CA TYR A 229 16.08 0.55 -1.17
C TYR A 229 14.57 0.62 -0.99
N GLU A 230 13.85 -0.24 -1.70
CA GLU A 230 12.41 -0.41 -1.57
C GLU A 230 12.10 -1.86 -1.21
N ILE A 231 11.65 -2.05 0.02
CA ILE A 231 11.10 -3.31 0.51
C ILE A 231 9.61 -3.27 0.18
N ASN A 232 9.20 -4.16 -0.71
CA ASN A 232 7.81 -4.32 -1.09
C ASN A 232 7.26 -5.58 -0.41
N ASN A 233 5.93 -5.66 -0.37
CA ASN A 233 5.15 -6.76 0.18
C ASN A 233 5.00 -6.74 1.71
N TYR A 234 3.96 -7.39 2.26
CA TYR A 234 3.76 -7.56 3.71
C TYR A 234 5.00 -8.13 4.40
N PHE A 235 5.46 -7.45 5.45
CA PHE A 235 6.56 -7.90 6.28
C PHE A 235 6.34 -7.56 7.75
N ILE A 236 6.91 -8.37 8.65
CA ILE A 236 6.91 -8.13 10.09
C ILE A 236 8.04 -7.14 10.42
N GLY A 237 7.73 -6.05 11.12
CA GLY A 237 8.69 -4.99 11.44
C GLY A 237 9.90 -5.50 12.25
N SER A 238 9.70 -6.44 13.16
CA SER A 238 10.75 -7.00 14.02
C SER A 238 11.85 -7.68 13.21
N ASP A 239 11.50 -8.33 12.10
CA ASP A 239 12.44 -9.01 11.20
C ASP A 239 13.34 -8.04 10.43
N TYR A 240 12.93 -6.79 10.32
CA TYR A 240 13.68 -5.72 9.69
C TYR A 240 14.07 -4.62 10.70
N SER A 241 14.11 -4.96 11.99
CA SER A 241 14.29 -4.00 13.08
C SER A 241 15.58 -3.18 12.98
N GLU A 242 16.63 -3.73 12.37
CA GLU A 242 17.90 -3.04 12.12
C GLU A 242 17.75 -1.86 11.13
N LEU A 243 16.79 -1.95 10.21
CA LEU A 243 16.57 -0.93 9.18
C LEU A 243 15.95 0.36 9.75
N PHE A 244 15.32 0.28 10.92
CA PHE A 244 14.75 1.42 11.63
C PHE A 244 15.81 2.36 12.22
N ASN A 245 17.10 1.98 12.17
CA ASN A 245 18.23 2.85 12.51
C ASN A 245 18.61 3.81 11.38
N TYR A 246 18.05 3.64 10.18
CA TYR A 246 18.28 4.49 9.02
C TYR A 246 17.11 5.47 8.80
N ASP A 247 17.26 6.37 7.83
CA ASP A 247 16.13 7.19 7.39
C ASP A 247 15.16 6.32 6.58
N ILE A 248 13.92 6.19 7.06
CA ILE A 248 12.92 5.30 6.48
C ILE A 248 11.58 6.00 6.24
N LYS A 249 10.91 5.55 5.19
CA LYS A 249 9.51 5.89 4.90
C LYS A 249 8.68 4.63 4.77
N LEU A 250 7.70 4.48 5.66
CA LEU A 250 6.74 3.37 5.65
C LEU A 250 5.50 3.75 4.86
N PHE A 251 4.87 2.74 4.26
CA PHE A 251 3.59 2.86 3.58
C PHE A 251 2.68 1.75 4.11
N ASP A 252 1.56 2.15 4.71
CA ASP A 252 0.51 1.28 5.24
C ASP A 252 -0.52 0.90 4.17
#